data_AF-A0A9R0QEV6-F1
#
_entry.id   AF-A0A9R0QEV6-F1
#
_cell.length_a   1.000
_cell.length_b   1.000
_cell.length_c   1.000
_cell.angle_alpha   90.00
_cell.angle_beta   90.00
_cell.angle_gamma   90.00
#
_symmetry.space_group_name_H-M   'P 1'
#
loop_
_entity.id
_entity.type
_entity.pdbx_description
1 polymer ?
#
loop_
_entity_poly.entity_id
_entity_poly.type
_entity_poly.pdbx_seq_one_letter_code
_entity_poly.pdbx_strand_id
1 'polypeptide(L)'
;MEEDLVLANYVAANGEGAWNSLARAAGEYLPAVHGGASRLNRTGKSCRLRWLNYLRPDVRRGNITPEEHLLIVELQARWGNRWSKIARHLPGRTDNEIKNFWRTKIQKKRSGGATASDSTGPTVDQVLKVENTILACTLET
;
A
#
# COMPACT_ATOMS: atom_id res chain seq x y z
N MET A 1 4.13 15.13 -10.33
CA MET A 1 5.04 15.72 -9.33
C MET A 1 4.55 17.10 -8.93
N GLU A 2 4.27 17.99 -9.90
CA GLU A 2 3.66 19.30 -9.64
C GLU A 2 2.28 19.21 -8.95
N GLU A 3 1.39 18.33 -9.41
CA GLU A 3 0.06 18.17 -8.80
C GLU A 3 0.10 17.60 -7.37
N ASP A 4 1.09 16.76 -7.05
CA ASP A 4 1.29 16.23 -5.70
C ASP A 4 1.73 17.33 -4.74
N LEU A 5 2.53 18.30 -5.21
CA LEU A 5 2.92 19.48 -4.45
C LEU A 5 1.72 20.39 -4.19
N VAL A 6 0.86 20.60 -5.19
CA VAL A 6 -0.39 21.36 -5.02
C VAL A 6 -1.29 20.70 -3.96
N LEU A 7 -1.43 19.37 -4.01
CA LEU A 7 -2.19 18.61 -3.03
C LEU A 7 -1.58 18.71 -1.62
N ALA A 8 -0.26 18.58 -1.49
CA ALA A 8 0.42 18.70 -0.21
C ALA A 8 0.32 20.11 0.39
N ASN A 9 0.52 21.15 -0.42
CA ASN A 9 0.41 22.54 -0.01
C ASN A 9 -1.01 22.90 0.43
N TYR A 10 -2.04 22.41 -0.29
CA TYR A 10 -3.43 22.62 0.12
C TYR A 10 -3.72 22.01 1.48
N VAL A 11 -3.29 20.76 1.73
CA VAL A 11 -3.50 20.09 3.02
C VAL A 11 -2.73 20.79 4.13
N ALA A 12 -1.51 21.29 3.87
CA ALA A 12 -0.75 22.08 4.84
C ALA A 12 -1.48 23.38 5.22
N ALA A 13 -2.17 24.02 4.27
CA ALA A 13 -2.88 25.28 4.51
C ALA A 13 -4.31 25.11 5.06
N ASN A 14 -5.00 24.03 4.74
CA ASN A 14 -6.45 23.85 5.01
C ASN A 14 -6.78 22.64 5.90
N GLY A 15 -5.78 21.82 6.25
CA GLY A 15 -5.97 20.56 6.96
C GLY A 15 -6.39 19.39 6.05
N GLU A 16 -6.46 18.18 6.62
CA GLU A 16 -6.87 16.97 5.89
C GLU A 16 -8.38 16.97 5.65
N GLY A 17 -8.82 17.17 4.40
CA GLY A 17 -10.26 17.17 4.10
C GLY A 17 -10.61 17.97 2.86
N ALA A 18 -11.91 18.24 2.68
CA ALA A 18 -12.44 19.08 1.61
C ALA A 18 -11.92 18.72 0.19
N TRP A 19 -11.66 17.44 -0.06
CA TRP A 19 -10.98 16.96 -1.27
C TRP A 19 -11.69 17.36 -2.56
N ASN A 20 -13.02 17.51 -2.53
CA ASN A 20 -13.81 17.99 -3.66
C ASN A 20 -13.54 19.46 -3.97
N SER A 21 -13.35 20.31 -2.96
CA SER A 21 -12.99 21.73 -3.11
C SER A 21 -11.58 21.86 -3.69
N LEU A 22 -10.64 21.05 -3.19
CA LEU A 22 -9.29 20.96 -3.76
C LEU A 22 -9.31 20.53 -5.22
N ALA A 23 -10.05 19.47 -5.55
CA ALA A 23 -10.13 18.98 -6.92
C ALA A 23 -10.69 20.02 -7.90
N ARG A 24 -11.61 20.88 -7.44
CA ARG A 24 -12.12 22.02 -8.22
C ARG A 24 -11.07 23.12 -8.38
N ALA A 25 -10.43 23.53 -7.29
CA ALA A 25 -9.39 24.56 -7.33
C ALA A 25 -8.19 24.13 -8.22
N ALA A 26 -7.72 22.89 -8.07
CA ALA A 26 -6.61 22.37 -8.89
C ALA A 26 -6.97 22.26 -10.38
N GLY A 27 -8.24 22.02 -10.71
CA GLY A 27 -8.72 21.93 -12.10
C GLY A 27 -8.88 23.28 -12.80
N GLU A 28 -8.92 24.38 -12.05
CA GLU A 28 -9.08 25.75 -12.57
C GLU A 28 -7.73 26.42 -12.87
N TYR A 29 -6.69 26.09 -12.10
CA TYR A 29 -5.33 26.65 -12.25
C TYR A 29 -4.45 25.95 -13.30
N LEU A 30 -4.78 24.73 -13.72
CA LEU A 30 -4.04 24.01 -14.77
C LEU A 30 -4.81 24.11 -16.10
N PRO A 31 -4.40 24.99 -17.03
CA PRO A 31 -5.00 25.03 -18.35
C PRO A 31 -4.80 23.66 -19.03
N ALA A 32 -5.79 23.24 -19.81
CA ALA A 32 -5.86 21.95 -20.51
C ALA A 32 -4.82 21.82 -21.65
N VAL A 33 -3.56 22.17 -21.38
CA VAL A 33 -2.49 22.33 -22.38
C VAL A 33 -1.89 21.01 -22.82
N HIS A 34 -2.11 19.92 -22.08
CA HIS A 34 -1.60 18.62 -22.47
C HIS A 34 -2.75 17.63 -22.49
N GLY A 35 -3.19 17.24 -23.69
CA GLY A 35 -4.18 16.17 -23.95
C GLY A 35 -3.75 14.77 -23.50
N GLY A 36 -2.96 14.67 -22.43
CA GLY A 36 -2.69 13.45 -21.69
C GLY A 36 -3.51 13.46 -20.41
N ALA A 37 -4.33 12.44 -20.21
CA ALA A 37 -5.14 12.26 -19.02
C ALA A 37 -4.30 12.47 -17.73
N SER A 38 -4.51 13.60 -17.05
CA SER A 38 -3.99 13.83 -15.70
C SER A 38 -4.45 12.67 -14.81
N ARG A 39 -3.49 12.05 -14.13
CA ARG A 39 -3.72 10.85 -13.31
C ARG A 39 -4.55 11.17 -12.06
N LEU A 40 -4.70 12.45 -11.71
CA LEU A 40 -5.63 12.98 -10.73
C LEU A 40 -6.92 13.41 -11.45
N ASN A 41 -7.72 12.43 -11.86
CA ASN A 41 -8.98 12.70 -12.54
C ASN A 41 -9.94 13.46 -11.60
N ARG A 42 -9.95 14.81 -11.71
CA ARG A 42 -10.84 15.89 -11.21
C ARG A 42 -11.84 15.62 -10.06
N THR A 43 -11.55 14.68 -9.17
CA THR A 43 -12.46 14.20 -8.13
C THR A 43 -11.74 14.14 -6.79
N GLY A 44 -12.42 14.55 -5.73
CA GLY A 44 -11.85 14.51 -4.38
C GLY A 44 -11.45 13.10 -3.94
N LYS A 45 -12.04 12.06 -4.53
CA LYS A 45 -11.63 10.67 -4.30
C LYS A 45 -10.17 10.41 -4.69
N SER A 46 -9.74 10.93 -5.84
CA SER A 46 -8.36 10.73 -6.29
C SER A 46 -7.36 11.48 -5.40
N CYS A 47 -7.66 12.75 -5.07
CA CYS A 47 -6.87 13.56 -4.14
C CYS A 47 -6.72 12.88 -2.78
N ARG A 48 -7.83 12.40 -2.21
CA ARG A 48 -7.83 11.67 -0.94
C ARG A 48 -6.96 10.40 -1.01
N LEU A 49 -7.12 9.60 -2.06
CA LEU A 49 -6.35 8.36 -2.21
C LEU A 49 -4.86 8.67 -2.32
N ARG A 50 -4.50 9.70 -3.08
CA ARG A 50 -3.11 10.11 -3.28
C ARG A 50 -2.46 10.60 -1.98
N TRP A 51 -3.20 11.40 -1.20
CA TRP A 51 -2.76 11.81 0.14
C TRP A 51 -2.53 10.60 1.04
N LEU A 52 -3.57 9.79 1.26
CA LEU A 52 -3.54 8.67 2.21
C LEU A 52 -2.54 7.56 1.86
N ASN A 53 -2.23 7.36 0.58
CA ASN A 53 -1.37 6.26 0.16
C ASN A 53 0.08 6.65 -0.09
N TYR A 54 0.39 7.94 -0.24
CA TYR A 54 1.71 8.35 -0.73
C TYR A 54 2.25 9.68 -0.20
N LEU A 55 1.40 10.65 0.12
CA LEU A 55 1.87 11.99 0.48
C LEU A 55 1.83 12.27 1.98
N ARG A 56 0.95 11.59 2.72
CA ARG A 56 0.83 11.78 4.16
C ARG A 56 2.16 11.43 4.86
N PRO A 57 2.64 12.26 5.81
CA PRO A 57 3.97 12.10 6.40
C PRO A 57 4.18 10.78 7.15
N ASP A 58 3.11 10.18 7.64
CA ASP A 58 3.14 8.92 8.38
C ASP A 58 3.26 7.69 7.47
N VAL A 59 3.11 7.84 6.16
CA VAL A 59 3.28 6.74 5.19
C VAL A 59 4.78 6.48 5.00
N ARG A 60 5.23 5.29 5.42
CA ARG A 60 6.60 4.82 5.19
C ARG A 60 6.81 4.48 3.72
N ARG A 61 7.89 5.00 3.15
CA ARG A 61 8.29 4.75 1.77
C ARG A 61 9.32 3.63 1.73
N GLY A 62 9.15 2.69 0.81
CA GLY A 62 10.13 1.62 0.57
C GLY A 62 9.54 0.21 0.68
N ASN A 63 10.40 -0.78 0.54
CA ASN A 63 10.02 -2.19 0.55
C ASN A 63 9.48 -2.62 1.92
N ILE A 64 8.53 -3.56 1.92
CA ILE A 64 8.09 -4.26 3.12
C ILE A 64 9.29 -4.99 3.74
N THR A 65 9.58 -4.76 5.01
CA THR A 65 10.71 -5.40 5.70
C THR A 65 10.41 -6.88 5.98
N PRO A 66 11.43 -7.70 6.28
CA PRO A 66 11.21 -9.09 6.64
C PRO A 66 10.30 -9.28 7.87
N GLU A 67 10.40 -8.39 8.85
CA GLU A 67 9.57 -8.41 10.06
C GLU A 67 8.12 -8.07 9.72
N GLU A 68 7.92 -7.01 8.90
CA GLU A 68 6.59 -6.65 8.39
C GLU A 68 6.00 -7.79 7.55
N HIS A 69 6.82 -8.50 6.77
CA HIS A 69 6.38 -9.64 5.98
C HIS A 69 5.84 -10.78 6.86
N LEU A 70 6.58 -11.19 7.90
CA LEU A 70 6.12 -12.22 8.83
C LEU A 70 4.78 -11.84 9.47
N LEU A 71 4.67 -10.58 9.90
CA LEU A 71 3.44 -10.06 10.51
C LEU A 71 2.27 -10.04 9.52
N ILE A 72 2.51 -9.64 8.26
CA ILE A 72 1.48 -9.68 7.21
C ILE A 72 0.98 -11.10 6.98
N VAL A 73 1.87 -12.09 6.92
CA VAL A 73 1.50 -13.50 6.72
C VAL A 73 0.69 -14.02 7.91
N GLU A 74 1.14 -13.78 9.14
CA GLU A 74 0.42 -14.19 10.35
C GLU A 74 -0.99 -13.58 10.40
N LEU A 75 -1.10 -12.27 10.19
CA LEU A 75 -2.38 -11.56 10.28
C LEU A 75 -3.31 -11.91 9.11
N GLN A 76 -2.77 -12.19 7.91
CA GLN A 76 -3.56 -12.67 6.79
C GLN A 76 -4.07 -14.10 7.05
N ALA A 77 -3.28 -14.98 7.64
CA ALA A 77 -3.74 -16.31 8.04
C ALA A 77 -4.88 -16.21 9.07
N ARG A 78 -4.76 -15.28 10.04
CA ARG A 78 -5.77 -15.09 11.09
C ARG A 78 -7.06 -14.41 10.60
N TRP A 79 -6.96 -13.42 9.73
CA TRP A 79 -8.11 -12.57 9.35
C TRP A 79 -8.48 -12.62 7.87
N GLY A 80 -7.77 -13.36 7.04
CA GLY A 80 -7.92 -13.34 5.60
C GLY A 80 -7.57 -11.99 4.98
N ASN A 81 -8.19 -11.67 3.85
CA ASN A 81 -7.89 -10.47 3.05
C ASN A 81 -8.49 -9.16 3.63
N ARG A 82 -8.52 -9.03 4.96
CA ARG A 82 -8.98 -7.83 5.69
C ARG A 82 -7.85 -6.80 5.78
N TRP A 83 -7.38 -6.30 4.64
CA TRP A 83 -6.19 -5.44 4.54
C TRP A 83 -6.22 -4.20 5.42
N SER A 84 -7.35 -3.49 5.48
CA SER A 84 -7.49 -2.31 6.34
C SER A 84 -7.45 -2.64 7.84
N LYS A 85 -7.74 -3.89 8.22
CA LYS A 85 -7.55 -4.38 9.60
C LYS A 85 -6.08 -4.72 9.85
N ILE A 86 -5.43 -5.39 8.90
CA ILE A 86 -4.01 -5.76 8.98
C ILE A 86 -3.12 -4.50 9.04
N ALA A 87 -3.42 -3.47 8.24
CA ALA A 87 -2.69 -2.21 8.21
C ALA A 87 -2.60 -1.50 9.56
N ARG A 88 -3.61 -1.67 10.43
CA ARG A 88 -3.59 -1.09 11.79
C ARG A 88 -2.47 -1.64 12.67
N HIS A 89 -1.92 -2.80 12.32
CA HIS A 89 -0.81 -3.44 13.03
C HIS A 89 0.56 -3.15 12.40
N LEU A 90 0.60 -2.43 11.27
CA LEU A 90 1.83 -2.10 10.55
C LEU A 90 1.94 -0.57 10.48
N PRO A 91 2.56 0.06 11.50
CA PRO A 91 2.60 1.52 11.59
C PRO A 91 3.28 2.13 10.37
N GLY A 92 2.56 3.04 9.72
CA GLY A 92 2.98 3.72 8.51
C GLY A 92 2.89 2.88 7.22
N ARG A 93 2.31 1.69 7.27
CA ARG A 93 1.92 0.93 6.07
C ARG A 93 0.44 1.06 5.79
N THR A 94 0.12 1.19 4.51
CA THR A 94 -1.25 1.27 4.03
C THR A 94 -1.80 -0.11 3.65
N ASP A 95 -3.11 -0.24 3.70
CA ASP A 95 -3.81 -1.45 3.27
C ASP A 95 -3.57 -1.77 1.78
N ASN A 96 -3.38 -0.75 0.95
CA ASN A 96 -3.01 -0.90 -0.44
C ASN A 96 -1.61 -1.49 -0.63
N GLU A 97 -0.62 -1.05 0.16
CA GLU A 97 0.74 -1.62 0.14
C GLU A 97 0.71 -3.09 0.53
N ILE A 98 0.00 -3.46 1.60
CA ILE A 98 -0.09 -4.84 2.09
C ILE A 98 -0.76 -5.74 1.05
N LYS A 99 -1.88 -5.28 0.46
CA LYS A 99 -2.55 -5.98 -0.63
C LYS A 99 -1.64 -6.16 -1.84
N ASN A 100 -0.87 -5.13 -2.22
CA ASN A 100 0.07 -5.20 -3.34
C ASN A 100 1.21 -6.18 -3.06
N PHE A 101 1.75 -6.15 -1.84
CA PHE A 101 2.75 -7.10 -1.37
C PHE A 101 2.24 -8.54 -1.50
N TRP A 102 1.03 -8.81 -1.00
CA TRP A 102 0.41 -10.13 -1.09
C TRP A 102 0.21 -10.61 -2.54
N ARG A 103 -0.32 -9.75 -3.41
CA ARG A 103 -0.54 -10.08 -4.84
C ARG A 103 0.76 -10.38 -5.59
N THR A 104 1.84 -9.66 -5.27
CA THR A 104 3.08 -9.73 -6.05
C THR A 104 4.06 -10.75 -5.50
N LYS A 105 4.18 -10.90 -4.18
CA LYS A 105 5.19 -11.77 -3.55
C LYS A 105 4.63 -13.11 -3.09
N ILE A 106 3.35 -13.19 -2.73
CA ILE A 106 2.74 -14.41 -2.19
C ILE A 106 1.95 -15.17 -3.26
N GLN A 107 1.10 -14.50 -4.05
CA GLN A 107 0.33 -15.18 -5.11
C GLN A 107 1.20 -15.74 -6.24
N LYS A 108 2.28 -15.06 -6.64
CA LYS A 108 3.23 -15.57 -7.66
C LYS A 108 3.99 -16.82 -7.22
N LYS A 109 4.11 -17.10 -5.91
CA LYS A 109 4.78 -18.32 -5.42
C LYS A 109 3.86 -19.54 -5.39
N ARG A 110 2.54 -19.36 -5.48
CA ARG A 110 1.55 -20.45 -5.56
C ARG A 110 1.34 -20.97 -6.99
N SER A 111 1.74 -20.18 -7.99
CA SER A 111 1.76 -20.55 -9.41
C SER A 111 3.22 -20.67 -9.83
N GLY A 112 3.80 -21.87 -9.85
CA GLY A 112 5.23 -22.11 -10.06
C GLY A 112 5.82 -21.45 -11.31
N GLY A 113 6.30 -20.21 -11.19
CA GLY A 113 6.94 -19.46 -12.26
C GLY A 113 8.11 -18.64 -11.71
N ALA A 114 9.31 -19.20 -11.84
CA ALA A 114 10.55 -18.52 -11.55
C ALA A 114 10.71 -17.26 -12.40
N THR A 115 10.88 -16.11 -11.74
CA THR A 115 11.65 -14.99 -12.28
C THR A 115 12.53 -14.46 -11.16
N ALA A 116 13.82 -14.77 -11.25
CA ALA A 116 14.87 -14.35 -10.34
C ALA A 116 15.14 -12.85 -10.43
N SER A 117 15.27 -12.18 -9.27
CA SER A 117 16.18 -11.06 -8.93
C SER A 117 15.62 -10.33 -7.69
N ASP A 118 16.14 -10.65 -6.51
CA ASP A 118 17.12 -9.82 -5.80
C ASP A 118 17.32 -10.33 -4.37
N SER A 119 18.57 -10.53 -4.02
CA SER A 119 19.05 -11.13 -2.78
C SER A 119 19.26 -10.05 -1.71
N THR A 120 18.49 -10.09 -0.63
CA THR A 120 18.84 -9.68 0.76
C THR A 120 17.55 -9.73 1.59
N GLY A 121 17.08 -10.95 1.84
CA GLY A 121 15.98 -11.23 2.77
C GLY A 121 16.27 -12.55 3.47
N PRO A 122 15.75 -12.79 4.68
CA PRO A 122 16.04 -14.00 5.43
C PRO A 122 15.71 -15.24 4.59
N THR A 123 16.56 -16.25 4.72
CA THR A 123 16.56 -17.47 3.91
C THR A 123 15.20 -18.18 3.98
N VAL A 124 14.82 -18.75 2.84
CA VAL A 124 13.61 -19.55 2.58
C VAL A 124 13.29 -20.59 3.66
N ASP A 125 14.30 -21.07 4.39
CA ASP A 125 14.18 -22.02 5.49
C ASP A 125 13.39 -21.49 6.69
N GLN A 126 13.36 -20.17 6.93
CA GLN A 126 12.60 -19.60 8.05
C GLN A 126 11.11 -19.43 7.73
N VAL A 127 10.76 -19.22 6.46
CA VAL A 127 9.37 -19.02 6.01
C VAL A 127 8.61 -20.35 5.96
N LEU A 128 9.25 -21.41 5.45
CA LEU A 128 8.66 -22.76 5.42
C LEU A 128 8.44 -23.33 6.83
N LYS A 129 9.27 -22.93 7.80
CA LYS A 129 9.11 -23.35 9.20
C LYS A 129 7.87 -22.72 9.83
N VAL A 130 7.60 -21.44 9.54
CA VAL A 130 6.40 -20.74 10.01
C VAL A 130 5.13 -21.29 9.34
N GLU A 131 5.17 -21.56 8.03
CA GLU A 131 4.04 -22.18 7.32
C GLU A 131 3.74 -23.61 7.83
N ASN A 132 4.77 -24.41 8.13
CA ASN A 132 4.60 -25.75 8.69
C ASN A 132 4.13 -25.75 10.15
N THR A 133 4.56 -24.78 10.97
CA THR A 133 4.04 -24.62 12.34
C THR A 133 2.58 -24.16 12.35
N ILE A 134 2.17 -23.29 11.41
CA ILE A 134 0.77 -22.86 11.29
C ILE A 134 -0.14 -24.01 10.81
N LEU A 135 0.35 -24.87 9.90
CA LEU A 135 -0.39 -26.07 9.48
C LEU A 135 -0.61 -27.06 10.64
N ALA A 136 0.38 -27.21 11.52
CA ALA A 136 0.29 -28.08 12.71
C ALA A 136 -0.76 -27.57 13.71
N CYS A 137 -0.83 -26.26 13.98
CA CYS A 137 -1.84 -25.70 14.89
C CYS A 137 -3.28 -25.77 14.35
N THR A 138 -3.48 -25.96 13.04
CA THR A 138 -4.83 -26.11 12.44
C THR A 138 -5.33 -27.55 12.31
N LEU A 139 -4.51 -28.54 12.67
CA LEU A 139 -4.86 -29.97 12.57
C LEU A 139 -5.11 -30.65 13.93
N GLU A 140 -4.97 -29.92 15.05
CA GLU A 140 -5.21 -30.44 16.42
C GLU A 140 -6.47 -29.85 17.11
N THR A 141 -7.44 -29.35 16.34
CA THR A 141 -8.81 -29.03 16.82
C THR A 141 -9.84 -29.60 15.87
#